data_AF-A0AA43UES1-F1
#
_entry.id   AF-A0AA43UES1-F1
#
_cell.length_a   1.000
_cell.length_b   1.000
_cell.length_c   1.000
_cell.angle_alpha   90.00
_cell.angle_beta   90.00
_cell.angle_gamma   90.00
#
_symmetry.space_group_name_H-M   'P 1'
#
loop_
_entity.id
_entity.type
_entity.pdbx_description
1 polymer ?
#
loop_
_entity_poly.entity_id
_entity_poly.type
_entity_poly.pdbx_seq_one_letter_code
_entity_poly.pdbx_strand_id
1 'polypeptide(L)'
;KMPMLTGIQAEGASPIASAFAAKTSDFVAEENPETIATAIRIGNPISGRKALKAIYDTGGYSTTVTDAEIIAAQKLLGRREGVCVEPASAASIAGAKKLREMGIIDRDEKVVCICTGNGLKDPDTIINNCEPIIKCANSVEAVEKILN
;
A
#
# COMPACT_ATOMS: atom_id res chain seq x y z
N LYS A 1 -2.39 2.23 26.47
CA LYS A 1 -1.39 2.99 25.68
C LYS A 1 -2.02 3.29 24.32
N MET A 2 -1.95 4.53 23.84
CA MET A 2 -2.42 4.85 22.48
C MET A 2 -1.40 4.38 21.44
N PRO A 3 -1.82 3.78 20.31
CA PRO A 3 -0.93 3.47 19.20
C PRO A 3 -0.52 4.74 18.46
N MET A 4 0.68 4.73 17.89
CA MET A 4 1.13 5.75 16.94
C MET A 4 0.37 5.56 15.63
N LEU A 5 -0.22 6.62 15.08
CA LEU A 5 -0.96 6.55 13.82
C LEU A 5 -0.06 6.90 12.65
N THR A 6 0.08 5.96 11.71
CA THR A 6 0.92 6.14 10.54
C THR A 6 0.09 6.24 9.27
N GLY A 7 0.17 7.37 8.58
CA GLY A 7 -0.47 7.60 7.29
C GLY A 7 0.43 7.20 6.12
N ILE A 8 -0.07 6.35 5.22
CA ILE A 8 0.65 5.98 4.00
C ILE A 8 -0.18 6.40 2.80
N GLN A 9 0.41 7.13 1.87
CA GLN A 9 -0.23 7.52 0.60
C GLN A 9 0.56 7.01 -0.60
N ALA A 10 -0.13 6.79 -1.72
CA ALA A 10 0.55 6.60 -2.99
C ALA A 10 1.29 7.88 -3.39
N GLU A 11 2.50 7.77 -3.94
CA GLU A 11 3.36 8.92 -4.26
C GLU A 11 2.64 9.96 -5.12
N GLY A 12 1.92 9.54 -6.17
CA GLY A 12 1.16 10.43 -7.04
C GLY A 12 -0.17 10.94 -6.47
N ALA A 13 -0.54 10.59 -5.23
CA ALA A 13 -1.74 11.08 -4.55
C ALA A 13 -1.47 11.29 -3.05
N SER A 14 -0.53 12.19 -2.72
CA SER A 14 0.12 12.27 -1.40
C SER A 14 -0.01 13.59 -0.62
N PRO A 15 -1.12 14.35 -0.67
CA PRO A 15 -1.20 15.68 -0.03
C PRO A 15 -0.90 15.69 1.49
N ILE A 16 -1.24 14.64 2.23
CA ILE A 16 -1.02 14.54 3.69
C ILE A 16 0.42 14.16 4.03
N ALA A 17 1.02 13.24 3.27
CA ALA A 17 2.44 12.90 3.43
C ALA A 17 3.33 14.11 3.10
N SER A 18 2.99 14.88 2.06
CA SER A 18 3.68 16.12 1.71
C SER A 18 3.57 17.18 2.80
N ALA A 19 2.38 17.39 3.36
CA ALA A 19 2.16 18.30 4.47
C ALA A 19 2.94 17.88 5.74
N PHE A 20 2.94 16.58 6.06
CA PHE A 20 3.71 16.05 7.18
C PHE A 20 5.22 16.26 7.01
N ALA A 21 5.76 15.99 5.81
CA ALA A 21 7.16 16.23 5.49
C ALA A 21 7.54 17.72 5.60
N ALA A 22 6.63 18.62 5.20
CA ALA A 22 6.76 20.06 5.37
C ALA A 22 6.51 20.55 6.81
N LYS A 23 6.13 19.65 7.74
CA LYS A 23 5.80 19.95 9.14
C LYS A 23 4.68 20.98 9.28
N THR A 24 3.69 20.94 8.38
CA THR A 24 2.53 21.83 8.39
C THR A 24 1.32 21.15 9.03
N SER A 25 0.37 21.97 9.51
CA SER A 25 -0.93 21.52 10.02
C SER A 25 -2.03 21.51 8.95
N ASP A 26 -1.71 21.93 7.73
CA ASP A 26 -2.61 21.95 6.59
C ASP A 26 -1.92 21.40 5.34
N PHE A 27 -2.72 20.96 4.36
CA PHE A 27 -2.23 20.40 3.11
C PHE A 27 -2.70 21.22 1.91
N VAL A 28 -1.93 21.14 0.84
CA VAL A 28 -2.33 21.65 -0.48
C VAL A 28 -2.93 20.48 -1.25
N ALA A 29 -4.08 20.70 -1.88
CA ALA A 29 -4.71 19.68 -2.69
C ALA A 29 -3.83 19.34 -3.91
N GLU A 30 -3.73 18.05 -4.23
CA GLU A 30 -3.16 17.59 -5.49
C GLU A 30 -4.25 17.67 -6.57
N GLU A 31 -4.00 18.42 -7.64
CA GLU A 31 -5.00 18.66 -8.68
C GLU A 31 -5.17 17.44 -9.59
N ASN A 32 -4.09 16.70 -9.83
CA ASN A 32 -4.08 15.56 -10.75
C ASN A 32 -3.53 14.30 -10.05
N PRO A 33 -4.24 13.78 -9.02
CA PRO A 33 -3.78 12.62 -8.28
C PRO A 33 -3.78 11.38 -9.18
N GLU A 34 -2.67 10.64 -9.22
CA GLU A 34 -2.54 9.43 -10.03
C GLU A 34 -1.89 8.29 -9.25
N THR A 35 -2.47 7.10 -9.39
CA THR A 35 -1.96 5.84 -8.83
C THR A 35 -2.84 4.69 -9.31
N ILE A 36 -2.22 3.52 -9.49
CA ILE A 36 -2.97 2.26 -9.69
C ILE A 36 -3.92 1.94 -8.51
N ALA A 37 -3.64 2.47 -7.32
CA ALA A 37 -4.43 2.23 -6.11
C ALA A 37 -5.63 3.17 -6.06
N THR A 38 -6.60 2.93 -6.93
CA THR A 38 -7.75 3.81 -7.20
C THR A 38 -8.51 4.26 -5.94
N ALA A 39 -8.65 3.40 -4.94
CA ALA A 39 -9.34 3.74 -3.68
C ALA A 39 -8.64 4.83 -2.85
N ILE A 40 -7.35 5.10 -3.09
CA ILE A 40 -6.57 6.17 -2.45
C ILE A 40 -6.06 7.22 -3.46
N ARG A 41 -6.57 7.21 -4.71
CA ARG A 41 -6.31 8.24 -5.71
C ARG A 41 -7.08 9.53 -5.40
N ILE A 42 -6.73 10.16 -4.28
CA ILE A 42 -7.44 11.29 -3.68
C ILE A 42 -6.47 12.46 -3.50
N GLY A 43 -6.70 13.52 -4.26
CA GLY A 43 -5.88 14.73 -4.19
C GLY A 43 -6.36 15.77 -3.17
N ASN A 44 -7.65 15.76 -2.81
CA ASN A 44 -8.21 16.66 -1.80
C ASN A 44 -8.99 15.89 -0.72
N PRO A 45 -8.30 15.26 0.25
CA PRO A 45 -8.95 14.46 1.29
C PRO A 45 -9.78 15.34 2.24
N ILE A 46 -11.10 15.08 2.29
CA ILE A 46 -12.07 15.80 3.15
C ILE A 46 -11.61 15.83 4.62
N SER A 47 -11.02 14.73 5.10
CA SER A 47 -10.54 14.59 6.49
C SER A 47 -9.03 14.83 6.64
N GLY A 48 -8.36 15.45 5.66
CA GLY A 48 -6.90 15.59 5.65
C GLY A 48 -6.32 16.31 6.87
N ARG A 49 -6.92 17.44 7.28
CA ARG A 49 -6.51 18.15 8.50
C ARG A 49 -6.69 17.31 9.77
N LYS A 50 -7.78 16.53 9.84
CA LYS A 50 -8.02 15.61 10.96
C LYS A 50 -6.99 14.48 10.99
N ALA A 51 -6.59 13.98 9.82
CA ALA A 51 -5.54 12.97 9.70
C ALA A 51 -4.19 13.51 10.15
N LEU A 52 -3.76 14.69 9.69
CA LEU A 52 -2.53 15.35 10.16
C LEU A 52 -2.54 15.53 11.68
N LYS A 53 -3.64 16.07 12.22
CA LYS A 53 -3.79 16.23 13.66
C LYS A 53 -3.63 14.90 14.41
N ALA A 54 -4.29 13.83 13.94
CA ALA A 54 -4.21 12.52 14.58
C ALA A 54 -2.79 11.92 14.52
N ILE A 55 -2.07 12.11 13.41
CA ILE A 55 -0.67 11.71 13.26
C ILE A 55 0.19 12.45 14.29
N TYR A 56 0.09 13.78 14.37
CA TYR A 56 0.88 14.56 15.33
C TYR A 56 0.53 14.26 16.79
N ASP A 57 -0.77 14.20 17.12
CA ASP A 57 -1.25 13.97 18.50
C ASP A 57 -0.80 12.61 19.05
N THR A 58 -0.61 11.61 18.17
CA THR A 58 -0.15 10.28 18.55
C THR A 58 1.35 10.08 18.44
N GLY A 59 2.10 11.11 18.03
CA GLY A 59 3.54 11.00 17.75
C GLY A 59 3.85 10.05 16.59
N GLY A 60 2.88 9.86 15.68
CA GLY A 60 2.98 8.95 14.56
C GLY A 60 3.77 9.52 13.38
N TYR A 61 3.57 8.92 12.21
CA TYR A 61 4.35 9.22 11.03
C TYR A 61 3.49 9.35 9.78
N SER A 62 4.04 9.95 8.72
CA SER A 62 3.40 9.92 7.40
C SER A 62 4.46 9.81 6.31
N THR A 63 4.22 8.96 5.32
CA THR A 63 5.12 8.85 4.17
C THR A 63 4.37 8.37 2.93
N THR A 64 5.08 8.36 1.80
CA THR A 64 4.59 7.86 0.53
C THR A 64 5.15 6.48 0.22
N VAL A 65 4.45 5.76 -0.65
CA VAL A 65 4.94 4.56 -1.34
C VAL A 65 4.62 4.66 -2.83
N THR A 66 5.49 4.10 -3.65
CA THR A 66 5.31 4.03 -5.10
C THR A 66 4.31 2.92 -5.47
N ASP A 67 3.73 3.01 -6.66
CA ASP A 67 2.86 1.95 -7.19
C ASP A 67 3.59 0.61 -7.30
N ALA A 68 4.89 0.63 -7.61
CA ALA A 68 5.72 -0.57 -7.63
C ALA A 68 5.86 -1.21 -6.24
N GLU A 69 6.04 -0.40 -5.18
CA GLU A 69 6.07 -0.88 -3.80
C GLU A 69 4.71 -1.42 -3.35
N ILE A 70 3.62 -0.78 -3.77
CA ILE A 70 2.24 -1.25 -3.51
C ILE A 70 2.03 -2.64 -4.13
N ILE A 71 2.35 -2.84 -5.41
CA ILE A 71 2.24 -4.15 -6.07
C ILE A 71 3.16 -5.19 -5.44
N ALA A 72 4.40 -4.81 -5.12
CA ALA A 72 5.33 -5.72 -4.45
C ALA A 72 4.78 -6.19 -3.09
N ALA A 73 4.18 -5.29 -2.31
CA ALA A 73 3.55 -5.62 -1.03
C ALA A 73 2.30 -6.49 -1.20
N GLN A 74 1.46 -6.22 -2.20
CA GLN A 74 0.29 -7.04 -2.52
C GLN A 74 0.70 -8.47 -2.88
N LYS A 75 1.70 -8.64 -3.75
CA LYS A 75 2.25 -9.94 -4.12
C LYS A 75 2.88 -10.65 -2.92
N LEU A 76 3.57 -9.92 -2.05
CA LEU A 76 4.18 -10.48 -0.85
C LEU A 76 3.12 -11.09 0.07
N LEU A 77 2.05 -10.35 0.37
CA LEU A 77 0.93 -10.84 1.17
C LEU A 77 0.30 -12.09 0.56
N GLY A 78 0.01 -12.06 -0.75
CA GLY A 78 -0.59 -13.20 -1.44
C GLY A 78 0.31 -14.43 -1.43
N ARG A 79 1.62 -14.28 -1.68
CA ARG A 79 2.57 -15.39 -1.76
C ARG A 79 3.02 -15.95 -0.41
N ARG A 80 3.06 -15.13 0.65
CA ARG A 80 3.63 -15.53 1.96
C ARG A 80 2.58 -15.78 3.03
N GLU A 81 1.48 -15.04 3.00
CA GLU A 81 0.45 -15.07 4.06
C GLU A 81 -0.88 -15.63 3.55
N GLY A 82 -1.05 -15.84 2.24
CA GLY A 82 -2.31 -16.26 1.64
C GLY A 82 -3.41 -15.20 1.72
N VAL A 83 -3.05 -13.93 1.93
CA VAL A 83 -4.00 -12.82 2.07
C VAL A 83 -4.06 -12.01 0.77
N CYS A 84 -5.20 -12.04 0.10
CA CYS A 84 -5.43 -11.31 -1.15
C CYS A 84 -6.20 -10.00 -0.90
N VAL A 85 -5.54 -8.86 -1.11
CA VAL A 85 -6.08 -7.51 -0.84
C VAL A 85 -6.07 -6.64 -2.09
N GLU A 86 -6.91 -5.61 -2.12
CA GLU A 86 -6.85 -4.59 -3.19
C GLU A 86 -5.55 -3.77 -3.10
N PRO A 87 -5.09 -3.10 -4.18
CA PRO A 87 -3.84 -2.34 -4.16
C PRO A 87 -3.75 -1.30 -3.03
N ALA A 88 -4.81 -0.53 -2.78
CA ALA A 88 -4.83 0.47 -1.71
C ALA A 88 -4.58 -0.12 -0.31
N SER A 89 -5.07 -1.33 -0.05
CA SER A 89 -4.84 -2.03 1.22
C SER A 89 -3.37 -2.42 1.40
N ALA A 90 -2.69 -2.77 0.30
CA ALA A 90 -1.28 -3.14 0.32
C ALA A 90 -0.35 -1.94 0.61
N ALA A 91 -0.82 -0.70 0.45
CA ALA A 91 -0.04 0.49 0.79
C ALA A 91 0.41 0.51 2.26
N SER A 92 -0.43 0.04 3.19
CA SER A 92 -0.07 -0.04 4.62
C SER A 92 1.11 -0.99 4.87
N ILE A 93 1.20 -2.08 4.11
CA ILE A 93 2.28 -3.08 4.19
C ILE A 93 3.54 -2.57 3.53
N ALA A 94 3.41 -1.94 2.36
CA ALA A 94 4.52 -1.27 1.67
C ALA A 94 5.15 -0.20 2.59
N GLY A 95 4.29 0.61 3.23
CA GLY A 95 4.71 1.63 4.19
C GLY A 95 5.40 1.03 5.41
N ALA A 96 4.84 -0.02 6.02
CA ALA A 96 5.47 -0.69 7.16
C ALA A 96 6.85 -1.25 6.80
N LYS A 97 7.00 -1.87 5.62
CA LYS A 97 8.30 -2.34 5.12
C LYS A 97 9.29 -1.19 4.96
N LYS A 98 8.89 -0.12 4.27
CA LYS A 98 9.73 1.07 4.06
C LYS A 98 10.17 1.71 5.37
N LEU A 99 9.25 1.90 6.32
CA LEU A 99 9.55 2.49 7.62
C LEU A 99 10.45 1.63 8.49
N ARG A 100 10.36 0.30 8.35
CA ARG A 100 11.29 -0.63 8.97
C ARG A 100 12.69 -0.51 8.36
N GLU A 101 12.80 -0.39 7.04
CA GLU A 101 14.08 -0.18 6.36
C GLU A 101 14.73 1.16 6.71
N MET A 102 13.90 2.19 6.96
CA MET A 102 14.35 3.52 7.42
C MET A 102 14.70 3.57 8.92
N GLY A 103 14.47 2.50 9.69
CA GLY A 103 14.67 2.48 11.14
C GLY A 103 13.67 3.32 11.94
N ILE A 104 12.54 3.69 11.33
CA ILE A 104 11.42 4.38 12.02
C ILE A 104 10.58 3.39 12.82
N ILE A 105 10.40 2.17 12.30
CA ILE A 105 9.78 1.05 13.01
C ILE A 105 10.88 0.13 13.54
N ASP A 106 10.87 -0.11 14.85
CA ASP A 106 11.88 -0.92 15.52
C ASP A 106 11.72 -2.42 15.28
N ARG A 107 12.78 -3.19 15.61
CA ARG A 107 12.80 -4.65 15.49
C ARG A 107 11.67 -5.36 16.21
N ASP A 108 11.41 -4.92 17.42
CA ASP A 108 10.52 -5.56 18.38
C ASP A 108 9.18 -4.82 18.52
N GLU A 109 8.92 -3.84 17.65
CA GLU A 109 7.68 -3.08 17.65
C GLU A 109 6.51 -3.92 17.12
N LYS A 110 5.35 -3.78 17.78
CA LYS A 110 4.11 -4.43 17.34
C LYS A 110 3.34 -3.48 16.42
N VAL A 111 3.26 -3.86 15.15
CA VAL A 111 2.61 -3.07 14.09
C VAL A 111 1.32 -3.75 13.68
N VAL A 112 0.26 -2.95 13.49
CA VAL A 112 -1.00 -3.40 12.89
C VAL A 112 -1.19 -2.66 11.57
N CYS A 113 -1.14 -3.40 10.47
CA CYS A 113 -1.42 -2.88 9.13
C CYS A 113 -2.90 -3.10 8.80
N ILE A 114 -3.59 -2.04 8.39
CA ILE A 114 -5.02 -2.10 8.10
C ILE A 114 -5.21 -2.43 6.62
N CYS A 115 -5.78 -3.60 6.33
CA CYS A 115 -6.23 -3.97 4.99
C CYS A 115 -7.71 -3.61 4.83
N THR A 116 -7.99 -2.54 4.08
CA THR A 116 -9.31 -1.92 3.94
C THR A 116 -10.26 -2.65 2.99
N GLY A 117 -9.75 -3.48 2.09
CA GLY A 117 -10.54 -4.11 1.04
C GLY A 117 -9.96 -5.43 0.53
N ASN A 118 -10.88 -6.29 0.10
CA ASN A 118 -10.59 -7.60 -0.48
C ASN A 118 -10.06 -7.44 -1.91
N GLY A 119 -9.12 -8.30 -2.33
CA GLY A 119 -8.56 -8.29 -3.69
C GLY A 119 -9.59 -8.45 -4.80
N LEU A 120 -10.73 -9.11 -4.55
CA LEU A 120 -11.81 -9.27 -5.53
C LEU A 120 -12.52 -7.97 -5.92
N LYS A 121 -12.24 -6.84 -5.24
CA LYS A 121 -12.72 -5.53 -5.69
C LYS A 121 -12.07 -5.04 -6.99
N ASP A 122 -10.84 -5.48 -7.25
CA ASP A 122 -10.06 -5.06 -8.42
C ASP A 122 -9.25 -6.24 -8.99
N PRO A 123 -9.95 -7.26 -9.55
CA PRO A 123 -9.30 -8.44 -10.09
C PRO A 123 -8.42 -8.12 -11.30
N ASP A 124 -8.78 -7.11 -12.09
CA ASP A 124 -8.05 -6.73 -13.30
C ASP A 124 -6.66 -6.19 -12.95
N THR A 125 -6.55 -5.29 -11.96
CA THR A 125 -5.24 -4.82 -11.52
C THR A 125 -4.38 -5.96 -10.98
N ILE A 126 -4.98 -6.94 -10.28
CA ILE A 126 -4.24 -8.11 -9.80
C ILE A 126 -3.73 -8.95 -10.96
N ILE A 127 -4.60 -9.32 -11.90
CA ILE A 127 -4.27 -10.19 -13.03
C ILE A 127 -3.21 -9.53 -13.92
N ASN A 128 -3.36 -8.24 -14.23
CA ASN A 128 -2.42 -7.49 -15.06
C ASN A 128 -1.02 -7.37 -14.42
N ASN A 129 -0.93 -7.54 -13.10
CA ASN A 129 0.34 -7.51 -12.39
C ASN A 129 0.88 -8.92 -12.09
N CYS A 130 0.17 -9.99 -12.42
CA CYS A 130 0.65 -11.36 -12.27
C CYS A 130 1.56 -11.79 -13.43
N GLU A 131 2.37 -12.81 -13.18
CA GLU A 131 3.12 -13.48 -14.25
C GLU A 131 2.12 -14.15 -15.21
N PRO A 132 2.40 -14.18 -16.53
CA PRO A 132 1.52 -14.81 -17.49
C PRO A 132 1.32 -16.29 -17.18
N ILE A 133 0.12 -16.79 -17.44
CA ILE A 133 -0.16 -18.22 -17.36
C ILE A 133 0.68 -18.94 -18.43
N ILE A 134 1.50 -19.90 -18.01
CA ILE A 134 2.27 -20.75 -18.92
C ILE A 134 1.29 -21.66 -19.67
N LYS A 135 1.16 -21.44 -20.98
CA LYS A 135 0.27 -22.22 -21.84
C LYS A 135 0.94 -23.56 -22.20
N CYS A 136 0.15 -24.63 -22.22
CA CYS A 136 0.60 -25.96 -22.60
C CYS A 136 -0.46 -26.71 -23.43
N ALA A 137 -0.05 -27.81 -24.06
CA ALA A 137 -1.01 -28.70 -24.71
C ALA A 137 -1.93 -29.37 -23.68
N ASN A 138 -3.11 -29.81 -24.10
CA ASN A 138 -4.06 -30.52 -23.23
C ASN A 138 -3.62 -31.98 -22.99
N SER A 139 -2.48 -32.16 -22.33
CA SER A 139 -1.93 -33.47 -21.95
C SER A 139 -1.15 -33.37 -20.65
N VAL A 140 -1.10 -34.48 -19.90
CA VAL A 140 -0.37 -34.56 -18.62
C VAL A 140 1.12 -34.34 -18.85
N GLU A 141 1.68 -34.92 -19.90
CA GLU A 141 3.10 -34.84 -20.24
C GLU A 141 3.53 -33.39 -20.53
N ALA A 142 2.65 -32.59 -21.14
CA ALA A 142 2.92 -31.18 -21.41
C ALA A 142 2.96 -30.34 -20.12
N VAL A 143 2.13 -30.68 -19.13
CA VAL A 143 2.14 -30.04 -17.80
C VAL A 143 3.39 -30.45 -17.02
N GLU A 144 3.73 -31.75 -16.98
CA GLU A 144 4.91 -32.26 -16.29
C GLU A 144 6.20 -31.63 -16.81
N LYS A 145 6.31 -31.39 -18.12
CA LYS A 145 7.47 -30.71 -18.72
C LYS A 145 7.63 -29.25 -18.29
N ILE A 146 6.57 -28.59 -17.83
CA ILE A 146 6.62 -27.20 -17.35
C ILE A 146 6.96 -27.15 -15.85
N LEU A 147 6.53 -28.16 -15.10
CA LEU A 147 6.77 -28.24 -13.65
C LEU A 147 8.20 -28.69 -13.30
N ASN A 148 8.83 -29.47 -14.19
CA ASN A 148 10.20 -29.97 -14.06
C ASN A 148 11.22 -29.04 -14.73
#